data_AF-A0A2N5SB77-F1
#
_entry.id   AF-A0A2N5SB77-F1
#
_cell.length_a   1.000
_cell.length_b   1.000
_cell.length_c   1.000
_cell.angle_alpha   90.00
_cell.angle_beta   90.00
_cell.angle_gamma   90.00
#
_symmetry.space_group_name_H-M   'P 1'
#
loop_
_entity.id
_entity.type
_entity.pdbx_description
1 polymer ?
#
loop_
_entity_poly.entity_id
_entity_poly.type
_entity_poly.pdbx_seq_one_letter_code
_entity_poly.pdbx_strand_id
1 'polypeptide(L)'
;MKKEENILTEKLPTYSQSYIQRIVDQTYDHFLSGEALQTAVENKQTKLINLLLRLRDFATVVEVNWASKEGDTGRLLFMWKRWSVMGQGLKKLVHYSRHLPQLILLLEVILPPSLAKVVESTLLLCPSGGEDHFVATDFYLEVQNFWLKYFYNHSGIGTNIERLRDVFSLNIPILKNLMHILNIESGMNVIQQSHKNKITNESINDFIRFAKQNNICLDEDKEEEFTPTLISDVYNEGIAAMKTDFTTRKGGLDCLKPTYMFDPDTNDSKDSGNLDDPDDPDDDTDNSDNSKKSNNSKNSNESKNSGTSNESSKSSKSDEDSL
;
A
#
# COMPACT_ATOMS: atom_id res chain seq x y z
N MET A 1 -18.19 -20.84 26.58
CA MET A 1 -16.73 -21.06 26.65
C MET A 1 -16.10 -19.81 27.26
N LYS A 2 -15.43 -19.92 28.40
CA LYS A 2 -14.93 -18.76 29.15
C LYS A 2 -13.81 -18.06 28.36
N LYS A 3 -13.85 -16.73 28.25
CA LYS A 3 -12.71 -15.91 27.82
C LYS A 3 -11.63 -16.07 28.88
N GLU A 4 -10.61 -16.87 28.61
CA GLU A 4 -9.36 -16.76 29.35
C GLU A 4 -8.67 -15.49 28.87
N GLU A 5 -8.83 -14.42 29.64
CA GLU A 5 -8.02 -13.21 29.51
C GLU A 5 -6.61 -13.54 29.98
N ASN A 6 -5.83 -14.19 29.12
CA ASN A 6 -4.39 -14.29 29.32
C ASN A 6 -3.81 -12.88 29.22
N ILE A 7 -3.52 -12.29 30.38
CA ILE A 7 -2.81 -11.01 30.50
C ILE A 7 -1.42 -11.21 29.89
N LEU A 8 -1.26 -10.74 28.65
CA LEU A 8 -0.02 -10.84 27.90
C LEU A 8 1.02 -9.94 28.56
N THR A 9 2.10 -10.53 29.04
CA THR A 9 3.19 -9.79 29.68
C THR A 9 3.91 -8.91 28.65
N GLU A 10 4.16 -7.65 28.98
CA GLU A 10 4.74 -6.67 28.04
C GLU A 10 6.21 -6.99 27.66
N LYS A 11 6.89 -7.82 28.45
CA LYS A 11 8.26 -8.26 28.17
C LYS A 11 8.28 -9.44 27.20
N LEU A 12 8.90 -9.24 26.03
CA LEU A 12 9.15 -10.30 25.05
C LEU A 12 10.07 -11.38 25.65
N PRO A 13 9.72 -12.67 25.52
CA PRO A 13 10.58 -13.76 25.95
C PRO A 13 11.87 -13.78 25.11
N THR A 14 13.00 -13.99 25.76
CA THR A 14 14.29 -14.19 25.08
C THR A 14 14.46 -15.66 24.72
N TYR A 15 14.58 -15.97 23.43
CA TYR A 15 14.85 -17.31 22.93
C TYR A 15 16.30 -17.45 22.47
N SER A 16 16.83 -18.68 22.46
CA SER A 16 18.14 -18.93 21.87
C SER A 16 18.09 -18.78 20.34
N GLN A 17 19.20 -18.36 19.74
CA GLN A 17 19.33 -18.25 18.28
C GLN A 17 19.00 -19.58 17.58
N SER A 18 19.45 -20.70 18.14
CA SER A 18 19.16 -22.04 17.61
C SER A 18 17.67 -22.39 17.63
N TYR A 19 16.95 -21.93 18.66
CA TYR A 19 15.50 -22.14 18.73
C TYR A 19 14.78 -21.32 17.68
N ILE A 20 15.15 -20.05 17.51
CA ILE A 20 14.56 -19.16 16.49
C ILE A 20 14.79 -19.74 15.10
N GLN A 21 16.03 -20.14 14.78
CA GLN A 21 16.36 -20.74 13.48
C GLN A 21 15.51 -21.97 13.21
N ARG A 22 15.39 -22.86 14.20
CA ARG A 22 14.55 -24.06 14.07
C ARG A 22 13.09 -23.72 13.76
N ILE A 23 12.53 -22.70 14.40
CA ILE A 23 11.15 -22.27 14.13
C ILE A 23 11.01 -21.68 12.71
N VAL A 24 12.00 -20.91 12.26
CA VAL A 24 12.04 -20.37 10.89
C VAL A 24 12.09 -21.50 9.86
N ASP A 25 13.00 -22.45 10.03
CA ASP A 25 13.16 -23.59 9.12
C ASP A 25 11.87 -24.43 9.08
N GLN A 26 11.29 -24.75 10.25
CA GLN A 26 10.01 -25.45 10.32
C GLN A 26 8.88 -24.69 9.61
N THR A 27 8.81 -23.37 9.80
CA THR A 27 7.79 -22.54 9.14
C THR A 27 7.98 -22.57 7.62
N TYR A 28 9.22 -22.49 7.14
CA TYR A 28 9.54 -22.59 5.73
C TYR A 28 9.13 -23.94 5.16
N ASP A 29 9.57 -25.03 5.80
CA ASP A 29 9.33 -26.40 5.33
C ASP A 29 7.83 -26.71 5.27
N HIS A 30 7.03 -26.23 6.23
CA HIS A 30 5.59 -26.51 6.30
C HIS A 30 4.75 -25.59 5.41
N PHE A 31 5.14 -24.31 5.23
CA PHE A 31 4.25 -23.31 4.62
C PHE A 31 4.77 -22.60 3.37
N LEU A 32 6.08 -22.63 3.12
CA LEU A 32 6.71 -21.87 2.03
C LEU A 32 7.52 -22.74 1.05
N SER A 33 7.72 -24.02 1.37
CA SER A 33 8.43 -24.96 0.51
C SER A 33 7.56 -25.44 -0.65
N GLY A 34 8.21 -25.77 -1.78
CA GLY A 34 7.52 -26.38 -2.92
C GLY A 34 6.99 -27.78 -2.60
N GLU A 35 7.70 -28.52 -1.74
CA GLU A 35 7.33 -29.86 -1.29
C GLU A 35 6.03 -29.87 -0.48
N ALA A 36 5.83 -28.87 0.41
CA ALA A 36 4.59 -28.70 1.15
C ALA A 36 3.40 -28.48 0.21
N LEU A 37 3.57 -27.61 -0.79
CA LEU A 37 2.53 -27.35 -1.78
C LEU A 37 2.21 -28.60 -2.60
N GLN A 38 3.24 -29.33 -3.06
CA GLN A 38 3.06 -30.55 -3.83
C GLN A 38 2.33 -31.63 -3.01
N THR A 39 2.73 -31.84 -1.76
CA THR A 39 2.10 -32.80 -0.84
C THR A 39 0.63 -32.43 -0.61
N ALA A 40 0.32 -31.14 -0.41
CA ALA A 40 -1.05 -30.67 -0.27
C ALA A 40 -1.90 -30.91 -1.53
N VAL A 41 -1.32 -30.73 -2.72
CA VAL A 41 -1.96 -31.02 -4.01
C VAL A 41 -2.23 -32.51 -4.17
N GLU A 42 -1.26 -33.37 -3.88
CA GLU A 42 -1.39 -34.84 -3.96
C GLU A 42 -2.49 -35.35 -3.01
N ASN A 43 -2.55 -34.78 -1.80
CA ASN A 43 -3.59 -35.08 -0.80
C ASN A 43 -4.93 -34.37 -1.06
N LYS A 44 -5.04 -33.57 -2.14
CA LYS A 44 -6.26 -32.82 -2.52
C LYS A 44 -6.78 -31.87 -1.43
N GLN A 45 -5.86 -31.29 -0.67
CA GLN A 45 -6.14 -30.41 0.47
C GLN A 45 -6.40 -28.96 0.03
N THR A 46 -7.55 -28.71 -0.59
CA THR A 46 -7.88 -27.40 -1.23
C THR A 46 -7.66 -26.17 -0.34
N LYS A 47 -8.02 -26.24 0.95
CA LYS A 47 -7.79 -25.13 1.90
C LYS A 47 -6.30 -24.82 2.07
N LEU A 48 -5.51 -25.85 2.34
CA LEU A 48 -4.07 -25.74 2.54
C LEU A 48 -3.40 -25.24 1.27
N ILE A 49 -3.76 -25.79 0.10
CA ILE A 49 -3.25 -25.31 -1.20
C ILE A 49 -3.48 -23.80 -1.35
N ASN A 50 -4.70 -23.32 -1.11
CA ASN A 50 -5.03 -21.90 -1.20
C ASN A 50 -4.22 -21.04 -0.22
N LEU A 51 -4.01 -21.52 1.01
CA LEU A 51 -3.20 -20.83 2.02
C LEU A 51 -1.74 -20.74 1.56
N LEU A 52 -1.15 -21.85 1.14
CA LEU A 52 0.24 -21.95 0.70
C LEU A 52 0.51 -21.04 -0.51
N LEU A 53 -0.37 -21.07 -1.52
CA LEU A 53 -0.28 -20.16 -2.68
C LEU A 53 -0.33 -18.70 -2.25
N ARG A 54 -1.27 -18.34 -1.35
CA ARG A 54 -1.40 -16.97 -0.85
C ARG A 54 -0.16 -16.51 -0.07
N LEU A 55 0.39 -17.37 0.79
CA LEU A 55 1.60 -17.06 1.56
C LEU A 55 2.81 -16.88 0.64
N ARG A 56 3.00 -17.79 -0.32
CA ARG A 56 4.07 -17.73 -1.31
C ARG A 56 3.99 -16.44 -2.13
N ASP A 57 2.82 -16.12 -2.67
CA ASP A 57 2.65 -14.95 -3.54
C ASP A 57 2.81 -13.65 -2.72
N PHE A 58 2.27 -13.59 -1.50
CA PHE A 58 2.43 -12.43 -0.63
C PHE A 58 3.89 -12.24 -0.14
N ALA A 59 4.63 -13.33 0.07
CA ALA A 59 6.05 -13.25 0.44
C ALA A 59 6.88 -12.47 -0.59
N THR A 60 6.53 -12.56 -1.89
CA THR A 60 7.21 -11.76 -2.93
C THR A 60 6.97 -10.26 -2.77
N VAL A 61 5.79 -9.84 -2.29
CA VAL A 61 5.47 -8.44 -2.00
C VAL A 61 6.22 -7.94 -0.78
N VAL A 62 6.32 -8.76 0.26
CA VAL A 62 7.11 -8.44 1.46
C VAL A 62 8.58 -8.25 1.10
N GLU A 63 9.13 -9.15 0.30
CA GLU A 63 10.52 -9.08 -0.17
C GLU A 63 10.80 -7.81 -0.98
N VAL A 64 9.92 -7.46 -1.92
CA VAL A 64 10.02 -6.22 -2.71
C VAL A 64 10.01 -4.99 -1.79
N ASN A 65 9.13 -4.95 -0.79
CA ASN A 65 9.05 -3.84 0.15
C ASN A 65 10.31 -3.72 1.03
N TRP A 66 10.90 -4.83 1.47
CA TRP A 66 12.17 -4.81 2.21
C TRP A 66 13.33 -4.39 1.32
N ALA A 67 13.50 -5.03 0.15
CA ALA A 67 14.53 -4.66 -0.82
C ALA A 67 14.45 -3.18 -1.23
N SER A 68 13.24 -2.66 -1.44
CA SER A 68 13.03 -1.26 -1.78
C SER A 68 13.47 -0.31 -0.67
N LYS A 69 13.24 -0.66 0.60
CA LYS A 69 13.64 0.16 1.76
C LYS A 69 15.14 0.12 2.00
N GLU A 70 15.75 -1.04 1.83
CA GLU A 70 17.21 -1.23 1.94
C GLU A 70 17.97 -0.62 0.75
N GLY A 71 17.28 -0.28 -0.34
CA GLY A 71 17.92 0.20 -1.57
C GLY A 71 18.56 -0.91 -2.39
N ASP A 72 18.22 -2.19 -2.15
CA ASP A 72 18.78 -3.34 -2.86
C ASP A 72 18.01 -3.58 -4.17
N THR A 73 18.53 -2.98 -5.24
CA THR A 73 17.98 -3.12 -6.59
C THR A 73 18.15 -4.53 -7.17
N GLY A 74 19.11 -5.30 -6.68
CA GLY A 74 19.35 -6.68 -7.14
C GLY A 74 18.25 -7.63 -6.66
N ARG A 75 17.92 -7.58 -5.36
CA ARG A 75 16.78 -8.31 -4.76
C ARG A 75 15.45 -7.88 -5.40
N LEU A 76 15.29 -6.58 -5.62
CA LEU A 76 14.12 -6.02 -6.31
C LEU A 76 13.96 -6.59 -7.72
N LEU A 77 15.02 -6.55 -8.54
CA LEU A 77 15.01 -7.05 -9.90
C LEU A 77 14.74 -8.57 -9.94
N PHE A 78 15.29 -9.33 -8.99
CA PHE A 78 15.03 -10.76 -8.86
C PHE A 78 13.54 -11.07 -8.64
N MET A 79 12.85 -10.30 -7.80
CA MET A 79 11.40 -10.42 -7.63
C MET A 79 10.62 -9.97 -8.86
N TRP A 80 11.04 -8.88 -9.51
CA TRP A 80 10.41 -8.41 -10.74
C TRP A 80 10.44 -9.44 -11.87
N LYS A 81 11.49 -10.25 -12.00
CA LYS A 81 11.52 -11.39 -12.94
C LYS A 81 10.47 -12.45 -12.64
N ARG A 82 10.13 -12.66 -11.36
CA ARG A 82 9.05 -13.57 -11.00
C ARG A 82 7.70 -12.94 -11.35
N TRP A 83 7.54 -11.66 -11.01
CA TRP A 83 6.31 -10.91 -11.31
C TRP A 83 6.07 -10.73 -12.81
N SER A 84 7.12 -10.66 -13.64
CA SER A 84 6.98 -10.58 -15.09
C SER A 84 6.32 -11.83 -15.68
N VAL A 85 6.51 -13.00 -15.05
CA VAL A 85 5.81 -14.24 -15.39
C VAL A 85 4.41 -14.26 -14.78
N MET A 86 4.29 -14.02 -13.47
CA MET A 86 2.99 -14.01 -12.76
C MET A 86 1.99 -13.02 -13.39
N GLY A 87 2.46 -11.85 -13.79
CA GLY A 87 1.67 -10.80 -14.40
C GLY A 87 0.96 -11.25 -15.68
N GLN A 88 1.51 -12.24 -16.41
CA GLN A 88 0.84 -12.79 -17.60
C GLN A 88 -0.41 -13.62 -17.24
N GLY A 89 -0.47 -14.20 -16.03
CA GLY A 89 -1.65 -14.90 -15.52
C GLY A 89 -2.70 -13.96 -14.95
N LEU A 90 -2.30 -12.76 -14.51
CA LEU A 90 -3.18 -11.78 -13.88
C LEU A 90 -3.91 -10.91 -14.92
N LYS A 91 -5.16 -11.27 -15.23
CA LYS A 91 -6.00 -10.59 -16.24
C LYS A 91 -6.17 -9.08 -16.04
N LYS A 92 -6.10 -8.58 -14.80
CA LYS A 92 -6.29 -7.15 -14.48
C LYS A 92 -5.01 -6.32 -14.60
N LEU A 93 -3.85 -6.94 -14.83
CA LEU A 93 -2.55 -6.28 -14.80
C LEU A 93 -1.97 -6.05 -16.21
N VAL A 94 -2.79 -5.54 -17.14
CA VAL A 94 -2.46 -5.49 -18.57
C VAL A 94 -1.24 -4.60 -18.88
N HIS A 95 -1.13 -3.43 -18.25
CA HIS A 95 0.00 -2.53 -18.51
C HIS A 95 1.31 -3.07 -17.93
N TYR A 96 1.32 -3.42 -16.64
CA TYR A 96 2.55 -3.89 -15.98
C TYR A 96 2.99 -5.28 -16.47
N SER A 97 2.06 -6.15 -16.87
CA SER A 97 2.41 -7.44 -17.50
C SER A 97 3.19 -7.25 -18.80
N ARG A 98 3.04 -6.13 -19.52
CA ARG A 98 3.86 -5.82 -20.69
C ARG A 98 5.14 -5.06 -20.33
N HIS A 99 5.03 -3.99 -19.56
CA HIS A 99 6.15 -3.07 -19.33
C HIS A 99 7.23 -3.64 -18.42
N LEU A 100 6.88 -4.49 -17.46
CA LEU A 100 7.86 -5.06 -16.54
C LEU A 100 8.84 -6.02 -17.26
N PRO A 101 8.39 -7.01 -18.07
CA PRO A 101 9.30 -7.79 -18.91
C PRO A 101 10.16 -6.93 -19.84
N GLN A 102 9.60 -5.87 -20.43
CA GLN A 102 10.35 -4.94 -21.28
C GLN A 102 11.50 -4.29 -20.50
N LEU A 103 11.23 -3.74 -19.32
CA LEU A 103 12.25 -3.12 -18.48
C LEU A 103 13.35 -4.12 -18.10
N ILE A 104 12.98 -5.34 -17.72
CA ILE A 104 13.95 -6.40 -17.38
C ILE A 104 14.84 -6.73 -18.58
N LEU A 105 14.26 -6.94 -19.77
CA LEU A 105 15.04 -7.21 -20.98
C LEU A 105 15.94 -6.03 -21.36
N LEU A 106 15.45 -4.80 -21.18
CA LEU A 106 16.24 -3.60 -21.40
C LEU A 106 17.48 -3.58 -20.52
N LEU A 107 17.31 -3.79 -19.21
CA LEU A 107 18.39 -3.75 -18.23
C LEU A 107 19.38 -4.91 -18.37
N GLU A 108 18.91 -6.14 -18.59
CA GLU A 108 19.77 -7.33 -18.53
C GLU A 108 20.37 -7.76 -19.86
N VAL A 109 19.71 -7.43 -20.98
CA VAL A 109 20.06 -7.97 -22.30
C VAL A 109 20.49 -6.88 -23.27
N ILE A 110 19.80 -5.73 -23.27
CA ILE A 110 19.96 -4.72 -24.32
C ILE A 110 20.98 -3.65 -23.95
N LEU A 111 20.89 -3.09 -22.73
CA LEU A 111 21.77 -2.00 -22.32
C LEU A 111 23.19 -2.51 -22.03
N PRO A 112 24.23 -1.71 -22.36
CA PRO A 112 25.57 -1.98 -21.86
C PRO A 112 25.59 -2.02 -20.33
N PRO A 113 26.39 -2.89 -19.69
CA PRO A 113 26.37 -3.07 -18.22
C PRO A 113 26.58 -1.77 -17.43
N SER A 114 27.39 -0.84 -17.95
CA SER A 114 27.60 0.46 -17.33
C SER A 114 26.33 1.33 -17.32
N LEU A 115 25.57 1.31 -18.40
CA LEU A 115 24.33 2.09 -18.53
C LEU A 115 23.18 1.43 -17.76
N ALA A 116 23.08 0.10 -17.80
CA ALA A 116 22.14 -0.65 -16.96
C ALA A 116 22.35 -0.33 -15.48
N LYS A 117 23.60 -0.33 -15.01
CA LYS A 117 23.94 0.04 -13.63
C LYS A 117 23.52 1.46 -13.25
N VAL A 118 23.65 2.42 -14.18
CA VAL A 118 23.17 3.79 -13.95
C VAL A 118 21.65 3.78 -13.79
N VAL A 119 20.92 3.15 -14.70
CA VAL A 119 19.45 3.09 -14.61
C VAL A 119 19.00 2.39 -13.33
N GLU A 120 19.60 1.25 -12.99
CA GLU A 120 19.31 0.53 -11.74
C GLU A 120 19.56 1.41 -10.51
N SER A 121 20.68 2.12 -10.46
CA SER A 121 21.00 3.03 -9.35
C SER A 121 20.03 4.21 -9.22
N THR A 122 19.26 4.51 -10.27
CA THR A 122 18.23 5.56 -10.28
C THR A 122 16.82 5.04 -10.03
N LEU A 123 16.60 3.73 -9.87
CA LEU A 123 15.28 3.17 -9.58
C LEU A 123 14.81 3.53 -8.17
N LEU A 124 15.74 3.55 -7.22
CA LEU A 124 15.51 3.84 -5.81
C LEU A 124 16.35 5.04 -5.39
N LEU A 125 15.79 5.87 -4.52
CA LEU A 125 16.46 7.02 -3.95
C LEU A 125 16.19 7.08 -2.45
N CYS A 126 17.14 7.60 -1.67
CA CYS A 126 17.00 7.79 -0.23
C CYS A 126 16.97 9.29 0.08
N PRO A 127 15.77 9.92 0.16
CA PRO A 127 15.66 11.36 0.37
C PRO A 127 16.23 11.82 1.70
N SER A 128 16.14 10.98 2.74
CA SER A 128 16.60 11.31 4.09
C SER A 128 18.04 10.90 4.39
N GLY A 129 18.67 10.09 3.54
CA GLY A 129 19.99 9.50 3.80
C GLY A 129 20.07 8.47 4.94
N GLY A 130 18.94 8.16 5.60
CA GLY A 130 18.86 7.14 6.65
C GLY A 130 18.82 5.70 6.09
N GLU A 131 19.18 4.74 6.95
CA GLU A 131 18.97 3.32 6.68
C GLU A 131 17.47 3.01 6.55
N ASP A 132 17.11 2.03 5.71
CA ASP A 132 15.73 1.59 5.43
C ASP A 132 14.75 2.66 4.91
N HIS A 133 15.28 3.80 4.42
CA HIS A 133 14.50 4.93 3.94
C HIS A 133 14.57 5.14 2.43
N PHE A 134 15.02 4.13 1.67
CA PHE A 134 14.92 4.18 0.22
C PHE A 134 13.45 4.08 -0.22
N VAL A 135 13.12 4.82 -1.26
CA VAL A 135 11.80 4.84 -1.91
C VAL A 135 12.00 4.81 -3.43
N ALA A 136 10.98 4.37 -4.15
CA ALA A 136 11.00 4.44 -5.61
C ALA A 136 11.14 5.89 -6.09
N THR A 137 11.91 6.08 -7.16
CA THR A 137 12.12 7.41 -7.73
C THR A 137 10.82 8.04 -8.20
N ASP A 138 9.94 7.24 -8.80
CA ASP A 138 8.62 7.67 -9.23
C ASP A 138 7.76 8.14 -8.06
N PHE A 139 7.72 7.40 -6.95
CA PHE A 139 7.04 7.82 -5.72
C PHE A 139 7.54 9.18 -5.20
N TYR A 140 8.86 9.41 -5.23
CA TYR A 140 9.38 10.70 -4.83
C TYR A 140 9.02 11.83 -5.81
N LEU A 141 9.00 11.54 -7.12
CA LEU A 141 8.50 12.47 -8.13
C LEU A 141 7.02 12.80 -7.93
N GLU A 142 6.17 11.83 -7.59
CA GLU A 142 4.76 12.05 -7.22
C GLU A 142 4.63 13.00 -6.03
N VAL A 143 5.46 12.80 -4.99
CA VAL A 143 5.50 13.72 -3.85
C VAL A 143 5.89 15.13 -4.29
N GLN A 144 6.89 15.29 -5.17
CA GLN A 144 7.24 16.62 -5.69
C GLN A 144 6.11 17.23 -6.52
N ASN A 145 5.44 16.43 -7.35
CA ASN A 145 4.31 16.85 -8.16
C ASN A 145 3.11 17.28 -7.31
N PHE A 146 2.86 16.62 -6.18
CA PHE A 146 1.86 17.05 -5.20
C PHE A 146 2.19 18.45 -4.66
N TRP A 147 3.42 18.68 -4.20
CA TRP A 147 3.82 19.98 -3.65
C TRP A 147 3.82 21.08 -4.72
N LEU A 148 4.20 20.73 -5.95
CA LEU A 148 4.10 21.62 -7.10
C LEU A 148 2.66 22.09 -7.30
N LYS A 149 1.70 21.16 -7.37
CA LYS A 149 0.27 21.47 -7.46
C LYS A 149 -0.21 22.28 -6.26
N TYR A 150 0.20 21.92 -5.05
CA TYR A 150 -0.18 22.61 -3.82
C TYR A 150 0.23 24.10 -3.84
N PHE A 151 1.52 24.41 -4.03
CA PHE A 151 1.99 25.79 -4.05
C PHE A 151 1.46 26.59 -5.24
N TYR A 152 1.31 25.92 -6.39
CA TYR A 152 0.81 26.53 -7.59
C TYR A 152 -0.65 26.97 -7.45
N ASN A 153 -1.52 26.08 -6.98
CA ASN A 153 -2.96 26.32 -6.89
C ASN A 153 -3.32 27.36 -5.82
N HIS A 154 -2.56 27.41 -4.72
CA HIS A 154 -2.78 28.39 -3.64
C HIS A 154 -2.28 29.81 -3.97
N SER A 155 -1.66 30.02 -5.14
CA SER A 155 -1.20 31.34 -5.58
C SER A 155 -2.29 32.19 -6.26
N GLY A 156 -3.47 31.65 -6.54
CA GLY A 156 -4.68 32.40 -6.94
C GLY A 156 -4.67 33.09 -8.31
N ILE A 157 -3.63 32.91 -9.14
CA ILE A 157 -3.40 33.68 -10.39
C ILE A 157 -3.79 32.89 -11.66
N GLY A 158 -4.30 31.66 -11.53
CA GLY A 158 -4.60 30.78 -12.67
C GLY A 158 -3.34 30.12 -13.27
N THR A 159 -3.47 29.32 -14.33
CA THR A 159 -2.35 28.54 -14.93
C THR A 159 -1.44 29.38 -15.84
N ASN A 160 -0.16 29.53 -15.49
CA ASN A 160 0.94 30.17 -16.19
C ASN A 160 2.13 29.19 -16.15
N ILE A 161 2.37 28.56 -17.30
CA ILE A 161 3.35 27.46 -17.45
C ILE A 161 4.79 27.95 -17.27
N GLU A 162 5.11 29.17 -17.73
CA GLU A 162 6.45 29.74 -17.57
C GLU A 162 6.79 29.95 -16.10
N ARG A 163 5.84 30.46 -15.32
CA ARG A 163 6.01 30.65 -13.88
C ARG A 163 6.07 29.32 -13.12
N LEU A 164 5.25 28.33 -13.51
CA LEU A 164 5.33 26.98 -12.96
C LEU A 164 6.73 26.39 -13.18
N ARG A 165 7.23 26.45 -14.40
CA ARG A 165 8.55 25.92 -14.80
C ARG A 165 9.71 26.65 -14.12
N ASP A 166 9.75 27.98 -14.25
CA ASP A 166 10.95 28.76 -13.91
C ASP A 166 11.02 29.18 -12.44
N VAL A 167 9.86 29.28 -11.76
CA VAL A 167 9.79 29.76 -10.38
C VAL A 167 9.45 28.63 -9.42
N PHE A 168 8.43 27.82 -9.68
CA PHE A 168 7.99 26.81 -8.70
C PHE A 168 8.79 25.52 -8.78
N SER A 169 8.94 24.94 -9.97
CA SER A 169 9.53 23.60 -10.19
C SER A 169 10.90 23.44 -9.53
N LEU A 170 11.78 24.43 -9.72
CA LEU A 170 13.14 24.43 -9.18
C LEU A 170 13.19 24.65 -7.66
N ASN A 171 12.17 25.31 -7.10
CA ASN A 171 12.16 25.77 -5.72
C ASN A 171 11.28 24.92 -4.79
N ILE A 172 10.61 23.86 -5.28
CA ILE A 172 9.74 23.00 -4.46
C ILE A 172 10.44 22.48 -3.19
N PRO A 173 11.69 21.96 -3.23
CA PRO A 173 12.35 21.49 -2.03
C PRO A 173 12.53 22.61 -0.97
N ILE A 174 12.87 23.82 -1.41
CA ILE A 174 13.09 24.98 -0.55
C ILE A 174 11.75 25.46 0.04
N LEU A 175 10.72 25.58 -0.80
CA LEU A 175 9.38 26.02 -0.38
C LEU A 175 8.76 25.03 0.62
N LYS A 176 8.90 23.73 0.37
CA LYS A 176 8.46 22.68 1.29
C LYS A 176 9.16 22.80 2.64
N ASN A 177 10.49 22.99 2.64
CA ASN A 177 11.25 23.15 3.88
C ASN A 177 10.85 24.42 4.65
N LEU A 178 10.69 25.55 3.93
CA LEU A 178 10.23 26.80 4.52
C LEU A 178 8.86 26.64 5.18
N MET A 179 7.90 26.04 4.48
CA MET A 179 6.56 25.78 5.04
C MET A 179 6.63 24.87 6.27
N HIS A 180 7.50 23.85 6.24
CA HIS A 180 7.69 22.97 7.40
C HIS A 180 8.21 23.74 8.62
N ILE A 181 9.24 24.58 8.44
CA ILE A 181 9.81 25.41 9.51
C ILE A 181 8.76 26.39 10.04
N LEU A 182 8.03 27.09 9.16
CA LEU A 182 6.98 28.04 9.57
C LEU A 182 5.88 27.36 10.37
N ASN A 183 5.46 26.15 9.99
CA ASN A 183 4.47 25.39 10.74
C ASN A 183 4.99 25.03 12.15
N ILE A 184 6.25 24.59 12.26
CA ILE A 184 6.87 24.30 13.56
C ILE A 184 6.92 25.57 14.43
N GLU A 185 7.40 26.68 13.88
CA GLU A 185 7.51 27.96 14.60
C GLU A 185 6.15 28.53 15.00
N SER A 186 5.10 28.30 14.20
CA SER A 186 3.72 28.71 14.50
C SER A 186 3.06 27.85 15.57
N GLY A 187 3.75 26.83 16.10
CA GLY A 187 3.18 25.89 17.07
C GLY A 187 2.20 24.89 16.47
N MET A 188 2.12 24.80 15.14
CA MET A 188 1.38 23.73 14.47
C MET A 188 2.15 22.42 14.63
N ASN A 189 1.62 21.52 15.46
CA ASN A 189 2.08 20.14 15.49
C ASN A 189 1.67 19.47 14.18
N VAL A 190 2.56 19.51 13.17
CA VAL A 190 2.40 18.73 11.95
C VAL A 190 2.61 17.26 12.30
N ILE A 191 1.56 16.63 12.82
CA ILE A 191 1.54 15.18 13.02
C ILE A 191 1.45 14.58 11.62
N GLN A 192 2.59 14.11 11.11
CA GLN A 192 2.56 13.26 9.93
C GLN A 192 1.76 12.00 10.29
N GLN A 193 0.61 11.81 9.65
CA GLN A 193 -0.15 10.57 9.78
C GLN A 193 0.69 9.45 9.19
N SER A 194 1.37 8.70 10.05
CA SER A 194 1.95 7.42 9.69
C SER A 194 0.96 6.34 10.11
N HIS A 195 0.28 5.74 9.14
CA HIS A 195 -0.55 4.55 9.38
C HIS A 195 0.38 3.35 9.57
N LYS A 196 1.08 3.31 10.71
CA LYS A 196 1.84 2.13 11.10
C LYS A 196 0.85 1.08 11.57
N ASN A 197 0.66 0.03 10.79
CA ASN A 197 -0.08 -1.16 11.23
C ASN A 197 0.65 -1.78 12.42
N LYS A 198 0.17 -1.51 13.62
CA LYS A 198 0.68 -2.12 14.86
C LYS A 198 -0.06 -3.43 15.07
N ILE A 199 0.64 -4.55 14.86
CA ILE A 199 0.13 -5.88 15.20
C ILE A 199 0.23 -6.03 16.72
N THR A 200 -0.91 -6.01 17.41
CA THR A 200 -0.98 -6.19 18.87
C THR A 200 -1.07 -7.68 19.21
N ASN A 201 -0.65 -8.06 20.42
CA ASN A 201 -0.79 -9.45 20.89
C ASN A 201 -2.26 -9.91 20.89
N GLU A 202 -3.21 -9.00 21.15
CA GLU A 202 -4.65 -9.27 21.04
C GLU A 202 -5.04 -9.61 19.60
N SER A 203 -4.59 -8.83 18.62
CA SER A 203 -4.86 -9.09 17.20
C SER A 203 -4.28 -10.44 16.73
N ILE A 204 -3.10 -10.82 17.22
CA ILE A 204 -2.48 -12.12 16.94
C ILE A 204 -3.32 -13.24 17.54
N ASN A 205 -3.74 -13.12 18.80
CA ASN A 205 -4.57 -14.13 19.46
C ASN A 205 -5.94 -14.29 18.80
N ASP A 206 -6.55 -13.18 18.38
CA ASP A 206 -7.81 -13.20 17.64
C ASP A 206 -7.64 -13.89 16.28
N PHE A 207 -6.54 -13.61 15.57
CA PHE A 207 -6.20 -14.32 14.34
C PHE A 207 -5.96 -15.81 14.57
N ILE A 208 -5.23 -16.20 15.62
CA ILE A 208 -5.00 -17.63 15.96
C ILE A 208 -6.33 -18.32 16.26
N ARG A 209 -7.23 -17.66 16.99
CA ARG A 209 -8.57 -18.20 17.29
C ARG A 209 -9.36 -18.40 15.99
N PHE A 210 -9.35 -17.40 15.10
CA PHE A 210 -9.97 -17.49 13.78
C PHE A 210 -9.37 -18.63 12.94
N ALA A 211 -8.05 -18.75 12.91
CA ALA A 211 -7.32 -19.77 12.16
C ALA A 211 -7.69 -21.19 12.61
N LYS A 212 -7.75 -21.44 13.93
CA LYS A 212 -8.16 -22.72 14.51
C LYS A 212 -9.64 -23.03 14.29
N GLN A 213 -10.51 -22.03 14.43
CA GLN A 213 -11.94 -22.19 14.18
C GLN A 213 -12.24 -22.61 12.74
N ASN A 214 -11.52 -22.02 11.77
CA ASN A 214 -11.69 -22.30 10.34
C ASN A 214 -10.75 -23.40 9.81
N ASN A 215 -9.93 -23.99 10.68
CA ASN A 215 -8.96 -25.04 10.38
C ASN A 215 -8.12 -24.72 9.13
N ILE A 216 -7.56 -23.51 9.07
CA ILE A 216 -6.91 -23.02 7.84
C ILE A 216 -5.70 -23.87 7.43
N CYS A 217 -5.06 -24.54 8.39
CA CYS A 217 -3.92 -25.43 8.19
C CYS A 217 -4.31 -26.90 8.02
N LEU A 218 -5.59 -27.26 8.17
CA LEU A 218 -6.07 -28.65 8.20
C LEU A 218 -5.40 -29.52 9.28
N ASP A 219 -5.25 -28.98 10.49
CA ASP A 219 -4.66 -29.70 11.64
C ASP A 219 -5.64 -30.71 12.28
N GLU A 220 -6.95 -30.61 11.99
CA GLU A 220 -8.01 -31.45 12.55
C GLU A 220 -8.94 -32.01 11.45
N ASP A 221 -9.33 -33.29 11.51
CA ASP A 221 -10.34 -33.87 10.62
C ASP A 221 -11.76 -33.44 11.07
N LYS A 222 -12.40 -32.55 10.32
CA LYS A 222 -13.78 -32.09 10.56
C LYS A 222 -14.69 -32.54 9.42
N GLU A 223 -15.74 -33.31 9.76
CA GLU A 223 -16.63 -33.96 8.76
C GLU A 223 -17.52 -32.97 7.96
N GLU A 224 -17.82 -31.78 8.51
CA GLU A 224 -18.67 -30.76 7.87
C GLU A 224 -17.92 -29.43 7.68
N GLU A 225 -16.82 -29.46 6.93
CA GLU A 225 -16.06 -28.23 6.63
C GLU A 225 -16.36 -27.60 5.28
N PHE A 226 -16.54 -26.28 5.29
CA PHE A 226 -16.61 -25.46 4.08
C PHE A 226 -15.35 -25.67 3.25
N THR A 227 -15.50 -26.15 2.02
CA THR A 227 -14.39 -26.28 1.07
C THR A 227 -14.39 -25.07 0.13
N PRO A 228 -13.36 -24.20 0.20
CA PRO A 228 -13.27 -23.05 -0.70
C PRO A 228 -13.02 -23.50 -2.14
N THR A 229 -13.34 -22.64 -3.10
CA THR A 229 -12.93 -22.83 -4.49
C THR A 229 -11.41 -22.84 -4.57
N LEU A 230 -10.85 -23.79 -5.33
CA LEU A 230 -9.42 -23.87 -5.57
C LEU A 230 -8.95 -22.60 -6.30
N ILE A 231 -7.97 -21.93 -5.72
CA ILE A 231 -7.29 -20.79 -6.34
C ILE A 231 -6.25 -21.35 -7.30
N SER A 232 -6.21 -20.75 -8.48
CA SER A 232 -5.23 -21.13 -9.49
C SER A 232 -3.85 -20.56 -9.17
N ASP A 233 -2.81 -21.32 -9.49
CA ASP A 233 -1.43 -20.87 -9.34
C ASP A 233 -1.08 -19.84 -10.42
N VAL A 234 -1.03 -18.56 -10.02
CA VAL A 234 -0.78 -17.42 -10.89
C VAL A 234 0.55 -17.56 -11.67
N TYR A 235 1.57 -18.18 -11.08
CA TYR A 235 2.85 -18.38 -11.77
C TYR A 235 2.70 -19.40 -12.90
N ASN A 236 2.00 -20.51 -12.66
CA ASN A 236 1.73 -21.52 -13.67
C ASN A 236 0.79 -21.01 -14.76
N GLU A 237 -0.24 -20.23 -14.39
CA GLU A 237 -1.10 -19.53 -15.34
C GLU A 237 -0.29 -18.59 -16.24
N GLY A 238 0.66 -17.85 -15.67
CA GLY A 238 1.55 -16.99 -16.42
C GLY A 238 2.40 -17.74 -17.45
N ILE A 239 2.98 -18.89 -17.08
CA ILE A 239 3.71 -19.74 -18.01
C ILE A 239 2.79 -20.26 -19.13
N ALA A 240 1.59 -20.70 -18.79
CA ALA A 240 0.62 -21.21 -19.76
C ALA A 240 0.18 -20.11 -20.75
N ALA A 241 -0.05 -18.89 -20.26
CA ALA A 241 -0.37 -17.72 -21.07
C ALA A 241 0.77 -17.41 -22.05
N MET A 242 2.02 -17.35 -21.57
CA MET A 242 3.18 -17.11 -22.44
C MET A 242 3.36 -18.16 -23.53
N LYS A 243 3.15 -19.45 -23.21
CA LYS A 243 3.20 -20.55 -24.20
C LYS A 243 2.10 -20.40 -25.26
N THR A 244 0.91 -20.01 -24.82
CA THR A 244 -0.24 -19.79 -25.71
C THR A 244 0.01 -18.60 -26.63
N ASP A 245 0.49 -17.48 -26.09
CA ASP A 245 0.83 -16.28 -26.86
C ASP A 245 1.94 -16.56 -27.88
N PHE A 246 2.97 -17.32 -27.50
CA PHE A 246 4.06 -17.70 -28.41
C PHE A 246 3.57 -18.50 -29.62
N THR A 247 2.57 -19.37 -29.43
CA THR A 247 2.06 -20.25 -30.49
C THR A 247 0.97 -19.62 -31.34
N THR A 248 0.14 -18.76 -30.75
CA THR A 248 -1.07 -18.21 -31.40
C THR A 248 -0.85 -16.83 -32.02
N ARG A 249 0.06 -16.01 -31.48
CA ARG A 249 0.24 -14.62 -31.90
C ARG A 249 1.22 -14.50 -33.05
N LYS A 250 0.90 -13.68 -34.06
CA LYS A 250 1.84 -13.28 -35.11
C LYS A 250 2.94 -12.42 -34.47
N GLY A 251 4.16 -12.94 -34.40
CA GLY A 251 5.28 -12.34 -33.64
C GLY A 251 5.48 -12.93 -32.23
N GLY A 252 4.69 -13.92 -31.81
CA GLY A 252 4.85 -14.62 -30.53
C GLY A 252 4.98 -13.68 -29.32
N LEU A 253 6.13 -13.72 -28.65
CA LEU A 253 6.44 -12.91 -27.46
C LEU A 253 7.08 -11.55 -27.79
N ASP A 254 7.09 -11.11 -29.05
CA ASP A 254 7.67 -9.83 -29.45
C ASP A 254 7.04 -8.62 -28.75
N CYS A 255 5.79 -8.73 -28.29
CA CYS A 255 5.13 -7.68 -27.51
C CYS A 255 5.82 -7.39 -26.16
N LEU A 256 6.60 -8.34 -25.64
CA LEU A 256 7.37 -8.22 -24.41
C LEU A 256 8.76 -7.61 -24.64
N LYS A 257 9.19 -7.47 -25.90
CA LYS A 257 10.44 -6.77 -26.22
C LYS A 257 10.23 -5.26 -26.04
N PRO A 258 11.24 -4.53 -25.54
CA PRO A 258 11.21 -3.07 -25.55
C PRO A 258 10.99 -2.56 -26.95
N THR A 259 10.12 -1.56 -27.10
CA THR A 259 10.05 -0.79 -28.35
C THR A 259 11.43 -0.19 -28.59
N TYR A 260 11.98 -0.31 -29.80
CA TYR A 260 13.30 0.25 -30.12
C TYR A 260 13.36 1.72 -29.71
N MET A 261 14.19 2.02 -28.70
CA MET A 261 14.33 3.37 -28.13
C MET A 261 14.98 4.38 -29.10
N PHE A 262 15.54 3.91 -30.22
CA PHE A 262 16.38 4.69 -31.13
C PHE A 262 16.08 4.34 -32.60
N ASP A 263 14.82 4.42 -33.02
CA ASP A 263 14.51 4.45 -34.45
C ASP A 263 14.50 5.92 -34.92
N PRO A 264 15.50 6.37 -35.70
CA PRO A 264 15.58 7.77 -36.14
C PRO A 264 14.50 8.13 -37.20
N ASP A 265 13.70 7.17 -37.65
CA ASP A 265 12.74 7.33 -38.75
C ASP A 265 11.25 7.36 -38.33
N THR A 266 10.92 7.70 -37.07
CA THR A 266 9.56 8.20 -36.78
C THR A 266 9.51 9.70 -37.02
N ASN A 267 9.52 10.09 -38.29
CA ASN A 267 8.94 11.36 -38.70
C ASN A 267 7.45 11.35 -38.32
N ASP A 268 7.02 12.36 -37.58
CA ASP A 268 5.62 12.66 -37.28
C ASP A 268 4.72 12.45 -38.51
N SER A 269 3.78 11.51 -38.41
CA SER A 269 2.36 11.72 -38.69
C SER A 269 1.62 10.40 -38.94
N LYS A 270 0.47 10.27 -38.23
CA LYS A 270 -0.63 9.31 -38.43
C LYS A 270 -0.50 7.96 -37.71
N ASP A 271 -0.55 8.01 -36.38
CA ASP A 271 -1.47 7.14 -35.63
C ASP A 271 -1.83 7.77 -34.28
N SER A 272 -2.53 8.91 -34.32
CA SER A 272 -3.31 9.38 -33.17
C SER A 272 -4.61 8.56 -33.12
N GLY A 273 -4.49 7.27 -32.86
CA GLY A 273 -5.60 6.41 -32.47
C GLY A 273 -5.80 6.54 -30.97
N ASN A 274 -6.83 7.31 -30.58
CA ASN A 274 -7.41 7.41 -29.24
C ASN A 274 -6.47 7.06 -28.07
N LEU A 275 -5.79 8.08 -27.56
CA LEU A 275 -5.58 8.16 -26.11
C LEU A 275 -6.99 8.29 -25.51
N ASP A 276 -7.55 7.17 -25.06
CA ASP A 276 -8.68 7.23 -24.15
C ASP A 276 -8.23 8.07 -22.95
N ASP A 277 -8.96 9.15 -22.70
CA ASP A 277 -8.84 9.97 -21.50
C ASP A 277 -8.78 9.04 -20.28
N PRO A 278 -7.94 9.34 -19.27
CA PRO A 278 -8.11 8.73 -17.97
C PRO A 278 -9.44 9.26 -17.41
N ASP A 279 -10.52 8.48 -17.60
CA ASP A 279 -11.68 8.53 -16.72
C ASP A 279 -11.16 8.19 -15.32
N ASP A 280 -10.80 9.24 -14.59
CA ASP A 280 -10.68 9.27 -13.14
C ASP A 280 -12.08 8.94 -12.61
N PRO A 281 -12.30 7.80 -11.94
CA PRO A 281 -13.53 7.65 -11.19
C PRO A 281 -13.37 8.57 -9.98
N ASP A 282 -14.02 9.73 -10.04
CA ASP A 282 -14.33 10.57 -8.89
C ASP A 282 -14.76 9.68 -7.71
N ASP A 283 -13.87 9.46 -6.74
CA ASP A 283 -14.25 9.04 -5.40
C ASP A 283 -14.51 10.30 -4.56
N ASP A 284 -15.49 11.08 -5.02
CA ASP A 284 -16.22 12.02 -4.18
C ASP A 284 -17.27 11.21 -3.41
N THR A 285 -16.84 10.56 -2.33
CA THR A 285 -17.72 10.26 -1.20
C THR A 285 -17.23 10.91 0.08
N ASP A 286 -17.08 12.24 0.05
CA ASP A 286 -17.16 13.04 1.27
C ASP A 286 -18.62 13.45 1.49
N ASN A 287 -19.27 12.74 2.41
CA ASN A 287 -20.62 13.01 2.85
C ASN A 287 -20.62 14.25 3.76
N SER A 288 -20.53 15.44 3.17
CA SER A 288 -20.78 16.69 3.91
C SER A 288 -22.29 16.95 3.97
N ASP A 289 -22.91 16.45 5.04
CA ASP A 289 -24.32 16.74 5.34
C ASP A 289 -24.45 18.20 5.79
N ASN A 290 -24.94 19.03 4.88
CA ASN A 290 -25.05 20.46 5.03
C ASN A 290 -26.37 20.81 5.76
N SER A 291 -26.38 20.75 7.10
CA SER A 291 -27.50 21.34 7.86
C SER A 291 -27.25 22.83 8.11
N LYS A 292 -27.88 23.64 7.25
CA LYS A 292 -28.08 25.08 7.41
C LYS A 292 -28.52 25.42 8.84
N LYS A 293 -27.80 26.30 9.53
CA LYS A 293 -28.38 27.17 10.55
C LYS A 293 -28.01 28.62 10.28
N SER A 294 -29.02 29.32 9.77
CA SER A 294 -29.11 30.77 9.64
C SER A 294 -28.92 31.46 11.00
N ASN A 295 -28.07 32.48 11.04
CA ASN A 295 -28.20 33.53 12.03
C ASN A 295 -29.47 34.33 11.71
N ASN A 296 -30.45 34.30 12.62
CA ASN A 296 -31.40 35.39 12.71
C ASN A 296 -31.73 35.67 14.18
N SER A 297 -31.35 36.88 14.57
CA SER A 297 -31.86 37.60 15.73
C SER A 297 -33.39 37.50 15.83
N LYS A 298 -33.91 37.16 17.01
CA LYS A 298 -35.12 37.79 17.55
C LYS A 298 -35.30 37.53 19.05
N ASN A 299 -35.42 38.66 19.73
CA ASN A 299 -35.86 38.86 21.10
C ASN A 299 -37.20 38.16 21.45
N SER A 300 -37.27 37.82 22.74
CA SER A 300 -38.38 38.01 23.67
C SER A 300 -39.75 37.33 23.43
N ASN A 301 -40.07 36.51 24.44
CA ASN A 301 -41.29 36.50 25.25
C ASN A 301 -42.47 35.57 24.91
N GLU A 302 -42.81 34.84 25.99
CA GLU A 302 -44.11 34.39 26.45
C GLU A 302 -44.82 33.24 25.72
N SER A 303 -44.89 32.09 26.39
CA SER A 303 -46.12 31.73 27.12
C SER A 303 -45.97 30.46 27.97
N LYS A 304 -46.32 30.63 29.25
CA LYS A 304 -47.15 29.75 30.08
C LYS A 304 -46.71 28.29 30.26
N ASN A 305 -46.20 28.00 31.46
CA ASN A 305 -46.58 26.77 32.13
C ASN A 305 -47.13 27.09 33.52
N SER A 306 -48.38 26.70 33.73
CA SER A 306 -49.13 26.77 34.97
C SER A 306 -48.69 25.65 35.91
N GLY A 307 -48.43 25.98 37.18
CA GLY A 307 -48.10 25.02 38.22
C GLY A 307 -47.79 25.68 39.55
N THR A 308 -48.85 26.19 40.19
CA THR A 308 -49.06 26.44 41.63
C THR A 308 -48.12 25.61 42.53
N SER A 309 -47.52 26.06 43.64
CA SER A 309 -48.12 26.76 44.78
C SER A 309 -47.04 27.21 45.79
N ASN A 310 -47.20 28.44 46.28
CA ASN A 310 -46.92 29.02 47.61
C ASN A 310 -45.79 28.54 48.55
N GLU A 311 -44.96 29.55 48.87
CA GLU A 311 -44.61 30.08 50.21
C GLU A 311 -44.14 29.12 51.33
N SER A 312 -42.90 29.32 51.80
CA SER A 312 -42.65 30.11 53.03
C SER A 312 -41.18 30.14 53.45
N SER A 313 -40.70 31.36 53.76
CA SER A 313 -39.77 31.74 54.84
C SER A 313 -38.47 30.95 55.09
N LYS A 314 -37.30 31.61 55.04
CA LYS A 314 -36.61 32.22 56.20
C LYS A 314 -35.21 32.68 55.82
N SER A 315 -34.83 33.84 56.37
CA SER A 315 -33.47 34.34 56.41
C SER A 315 -32.62 33.54 57.40
N SER A 316 -31.35 33.34 57.09
CA SER A 316 -30.28 33.31 58.10
C SER A 316 -28.98 33.78 57.49
N LYS A 317 -28.48 34.87 58.06
CA LYS A 317 -27.14 35.43 57.97
C LYS A 317 -26.12 34.54 58.72
N SER A 318 -24.86 34.99 58.67
CA SER A 318 -23.65 34.56 59.38
C SER A 318 -22.99 33.28 58.87
N ASP A 319 -21.67 33.16 58.79
CA ASP A 319 -20.50 34.04 58.80
C ASP A 319 -19.32 33.10 58.44
N GLU A 320 -18.13 33.67 58.25
CA GLU A 320 -16.81 33.03 58.34
C GLU A 320 -16.23 32.29 57.10
N ASP A 321 -15.23 33.00 56.54
CA ASP A 321 -13.85 32.57 56.38
C ASP A 321 -13.40 31.68 55.20
N SER A 322 -12.65 32.39 54.34
CA SER A 322 -11.42 31.95 53.66
C SER A 322 -11.52 30.83 52.62
N LEU A 323 -11.53 31.25 51.35
CA LEU A 323 -10.38 31.11 50.46
C LEU A 323 -10.50 32.03 49.23
#